data_AF-A0A2J6QJD2-F1
#
_entry.id   AF-A0A2J6QJD2-F1
#
_cell.length_a   1.000
_cell.length_b   1.000
_cell.length_c   1.000
_cell.angle_alpha   90.00
_cell.angle_beta   90.00
_cell.angle_gamma   90.00
#
_symmetry.space_group_name_H-M   'P 1'
#
loop_
_entity.id
_entity.type
_entity.pdbx_description
1 polymer ?
#
loop_
_entity_poly.entity_id
_entity_poly.type
_entity_poly.pdbx_seq_one_letter_code
_entity_poly.pdbx_strand_id
1 'polypeptide(L)' 'MATKYSNPIISGFSPDPSVTFHDGTFFLVNSSFHIFPGLPIYASKDLNSWTQIGSQILPFI' A
#
# COMPACT_ATOMS: atom_id res chain seq x y z
N MET A 1 -18.46 1.99 -19.61
CA MET A 1 -18.09 0.63 -19.17
C MET A 1 -17.95 0.66 -17.65
N ALA A 2 -18.43 -0.35 -16.91
CA ALA A 2 -18.23 -0.40 -15.47
C ALA A 2 -16.75 -0.70 -15.17
N THR A 3 -16.13 0.04 -14.23
CA THR A 3 -14.79 -0.26 -13.75
C THR A 3 -14.80 -1.64 -13.09
N LYS A 4 -14.04 -2.59 -13.65
CA LYS A 4 -13.96 -3.95 -13.13
C LYS A 4 -12.90 -4.02 -12.04
N TYR A 5 -13.32 -4.07 -10.79
CA TYR A 5 -12.46 -4.39 -9.66
C TYR A 5 -12.16 -5.88 -9.65
N SER A 6 -10.88 -6.24 -9.49
CA SER A 6 -10.44 -7.63 -9.40
C SER A 6 -9.60 -7.78 -8.15
N ASN A 7 -10.01 -8.71 -7.28
CA ASN A 7 -9.19 -9.08 -6.13
C ASN A 7 -8.11 -10.10 -6.53
N PRO A 8 -6.97 -10.11 -5.80
CA PRO A 8 -6.57 -9.14 -4.78
C PRO A 8 -6.08 -7.81 -5.39
N ILE A 9 -6.38 -6.68 -4.74
CA ILE A 9 -5.97 -5.33 -5.20
C ILE A 9 -4.46 -5.06 -5.03
N ILE A 10 -3.83 -5.74 -4.07
CA ILE A 10 -2.37 -5.82 -3.90
C ILE A 10 -2.06 -7.30 -3.64
N SER A 11 -1.28 -7.91 -4.52
CA SER A 11 -0.93 -9.34 -4.44
C SER A 11 0.37 -9.59 -3.67
N GLY A 12 0.66 -10.84 -3.35
CA GLY A 12 1.89 -11.24 -2.63
C GLY A 12 1.79 -11.07 -1.12
N PHE A 13 2.93 -10.80 -0.47
CA PHE A 13 3.03 -10.64 0.98
C PHE A 13 2.60 -9.24 1.43
N SER A 14 1.28 -9.01 1.45
CA SER A 14 0.66 -7.74 1.86
C SER A 14 -0.33 -7.93 3.02
N PRO A 15 0.13 -8.38 4.20
CA PRO A 15 -0.73 -8.62 5.37
C PRO A 15 -1.12 -7.32 6.09
N ASP A 16 -2.17 -7.39 6.91
CA ASP A 16 -2.62 -6.31 7.81
C ASP A 16 -2.78 -4.93 7.16
N PRO A 17 -3.60 -4.80 6.10
CA PRO A 17 -3.77 -3.52 5.40
C PRO A 17 -4.41 -2.47 6.31
N SER A 18 -3.73 -1.33 6.47
CA SER A 18 -4.29 -0.11 7.08
C SER A 18 -4.28 1.02 6.06
N VAL A 19 -5.41 1.71 5.87
CA VAL A 19 -5.59 2.71 4.80
C VAL A 19 -6.11 4.04 5.34
N THR A 20 -5.62 5.15 4.78
CA THR A 20 -6.14 6.50 5.02
C THR A 20 -6.25 7.28 3.71
N PHE A 21 -7.06 8.33 3.69
CA PHE A 21 -7.22 9.22 2.55
C PHE A 21 -6.77 10.63 2.92
N HIS A 22 -5.88 11.20 2.12
CA HIS A 22 -5.39 12.57 2.29
C HIS A 22 -5.15 13.21 0.93
N ASP A 23 -5.67 14.42 0.74
CA ASP A 23 -5.47 15.25 -0.44
C ASP A 23 -5.63 14.51 -1.78
N GLY A 24 -6.80 13.88 -1.95
CA GLY A 24 -7.09 13.16 -3.19
C GLY A 24 -6.32 11.86 -3.38
N THR A 25 -5.62 11.35 -2.36
CA THR A 25 -4.79 10.13 -2.45
C THR A 25 -5.09 9.18 -1.31
N PHE A 26 -5.27 7.90 -1.62
CA PHE A 26 -5.30 6.83 -0.64
C PHE A 26 -3.88 6.34 -0.38
N PHE A 27 -3.53 6.23 0.89
CA PHE A 27 -2.28 5.63 1.34
C PHE A 27 -2.59 4.37 2.14
N LEU A 28 -1.92 3.27 1.79
CA LEU A 28 -2.08 1.98 2.45
C LEU A 28 -0.72 1.49 2.93
N VAL A 29 -0.66 0.96 4.15
CA VAL A 29 0.51 0.29 4.70
C VAL A 29 0.21 -1.16 5.07
N ASN A 30 1.22 -2.01 4.99
CA ASN A 30 1.16 -3.43 5.38
C ASN A 30 2.24 -3.77 6.41
N SER A 31 1.97 -4.78 7.24
CA SER A 31 2.99 -5.35 8.14
C SER A 31 4.13 -6.00 7.32
N SER A 32 5.39 -5.75 7.69
CA SER A 32 6.57 -6.38 7.06
C SER A 32 7.27 -7.40 7.94
N PHE A 33 6.86 -7.53 9.22
CA PHE A 33 7.54 -8.35 10.23
C PHE A 33 9.05 -8.07 10.29
N HIS A 34 9.89 -9.07 10.01
CA HIS A 34 11.35 -8.96 10.04
C HIS A 34 11.95 -8.48 8.70
N ILE A 35 11.12 -8.24 7.67
CA ILE A 35 11.59 -7.77 6.36
C ILE A 35 11.94 -6.28 6.44
N PHE A 36 13.11 -5.95 5.92
CA PHE A 36 13.66 -4.59 5.88
C PHE A 36 14.02 -4.21 4.43
N PRO A 37 13.72 -2.98 3.95
CA PRO A 37 13.07 -1.87 4.66
C PRO A 37 11.60 -2.16 5.01
N GLY A 38 11.16 -1.74 6.20
CA GLY A 38 9.91 -2.18 6.82
C GLY A 38 8.72 -1.24 6.58
N LEU A 39 7.51 -1.77 6.76
CA LEU A 39 6.23 -1.07 6.54
C LEU A 39 6.12 -0.42 5.14
N PRO A 40 5.97 -1.22 4.07
CA PRO A 40 5.79 -0.70 2.72
C PRO A 40 4.54 0.21 2.64
N ILE A 41 4.65 1.28 1.87
CA ILE A 41 3.60 2.29 1.67
C ILE A 41 3.17 2.25 0.21
N TYR A 42 1.87 2.08 -0.02
CA TYR A 42 1.24 2.13 -1.32
C TYR A 42 0.38 3.38 -1.46
N ALA A 43 0.36 3.97 -2.66
CA ALA A 43 -0.52 5.09 -3.01
C ALA A 43 -1.49 4.70 -4.13
N SER A 44 -2.70 5.22 -4.08
CA SER A 44 -3.73 5.05 -5.11
C SER A 44 -4.63 6.29 -5.21
N LYS A 45 -5.21 6.52 -6.39
CA LYS A 45 -6.25 7.54 -6.62
C LYS A 45 -7.66 6.95 -6.70
N ASP A 46 -7.78 5.63 -6.82
CA ASP A 46 -9.02 4.95 -7.20
C ASP A 46 -9.31 3.66 -6.41
N LEU A 47 -8.51 3.36 -5.37
CA LEU A 47 -8.57 2.13 -4.56
C LEU A 47 -8.34 0.81 -5.32
N ASN A 48 -8.03 0.87 -6.61
CA ASN A 48 -7.86 -0.31 -7.47
C ASN A 48 -6.41 -0.44 -7.96
N SER A 49 -5.84 0.64 -8.46
CA SER A 49 -4.45 0.69 -8.92
C SER A 49 -3.56 1.26 -7.83
N TRP A 50 -2.64 0.43 -7.32
CA TRP A 50 -1.74 0.77 -6.22
C TRP A 50 -0.29 0.78 -6.71
N THR A 51 0.48 1.78 -6.29
CA THR A 51 1.92 1.85 -6.53
C THR A 51 2.65 1.94 -5.19
N GLN A 52 3.64 1.10 -4.96
CA GLN A 52 4.49 1.22 -3.78
C GLN A 52 5.39 2.45 -3.93
N ILE A 53 5.26 3.42 -3.02
CA ILE A 53 5.99 4.69 -3.05
C ILE A 53 7.16 4.75 -2.08
N GLY A 54 7.29 3.74 -1.20
CA GLY A 54 8.40 3.65 -0.26
C GLY A 54 8.10 2.68 0.88
N SER A 55 8.88 2.84 1.96
CA SER A 55 8.76 2.10 3.22
C SER A 55 8.97 3.09 4.36
N GLN A 56 8.20 2.98 5.45
CA GLN A 56 8.34 3.90 6.59
C GLN A 56 9.63 3.67 7.39
N ILE A 57 10.11 2.43 7.46
CA ILE A 57 11.29 2.07 8.26
C ILE A 57 12.49 1.91 7.33
N LEU A 58 13.44 2.85 7.43
CA LEU A 58 14.67 2.96 6.64
C LEU A 58 15.92 2.94 7.55
N PRO A 59 17.14 2.73 7.01
CA PRO A 59 18.32 2.47 7.84
C PRO A 59 18.87 3.68 8.60
N PHE A 60 18.46 4.90 8.25
CA PHE A 60 19.07 6.15 8.76
C PHE A 60 18.07 7.27 9.03
N ILE A 61 16.83 6.94 9.42
CA ILE A 61 15.86 7.88 9.98
C ILE A 61 15.75 7.63 11.48
#